data_AF-J2SSP6-F1
#
_entry.id   AF-J2SSP6-F1
#
_cell.length_a   1.000
_cell.length_b   1.000
_cell.length_c   1.000
_cell.angle_alpha   90.00
_cell.angle_beta   90.00
_cell.angle_gamma   90.00
#
_symmetry.space_group_name_H-M   'P 1'
#
loop_
_entity.id
_entity.type
_entity.pdbx_description
1 polymer ?
#
loop_
_entity_poly.entity_id
_entity_poly.type
_entity_poly.pdbx_seq_one_letter_code
_entity_poly.pdbx_strand_id
1 'polypeptide(L)'
;MIEIGSRNNAPTPQHKTQDIYLFHIDLSRPDTPFCFEQSIGGGHCEQGGAAWLAVSELEAWPGEWRLHVQKSGCGWVAELVEGHPGVDQATLVSMILERHAEGAKRNIQVAGRYGV
;
A
#
# COMPACT_ATOMS: atom_id res chain seq x y z
N MET A 1 1.40 0.06 12.37
CA MET A 1 1.22 -0.11 10.91
C MET A 1 2.56 -0.40 10.27
N ILE A 2 2.58 -1.31 9.29
CA ILE A 2 3.76 -1.64 8.48
C ILE A 2 3.51 -1.08 7.09
N GLU A 3 4.36 -0.16 6.62
CA GLU A 3 4.27 0.41 5.26
C GLU A 3 4.66 -0.65 4.24
N ILE A 4 3.78 -0.93 3.29
CA ILE A 4 4.02 -1.84 2.17
C ILE A 4 4.48 -1.06 0.94
N GLY A 5 3.92 0.13 0.72
CA GLY A 5 4.29 1.01 -0.38
C GLY A 5 3.83 2.44 -0.10
N SER A 6 4.67 3.37 -0.54
CA SER A 6 4.39 4.80 -0.52
C SER A 6 4.99 5.44 -1.77
N ARG A 7 4.20 6.25 -2.47
CA ARG A 7 4.66 6.96 -3.66
C ARG A 7 3.93 8.28 -3.83
N ASN A 8 4.72 9.33 -4.09
CA ASN A 8 4.22 10.60 -4.56
C ASN A 8 3.90 10.50 -6.06
N ASN A 9 2.64 10.76 -6.42
CA ASN A 9 2.14 10.76 -7.79
C ASN A 9 2.00 12.17 -8.36
N ALA A 10 2.39 13.20 -7.59
CA ALA A 10 2.52 14.55 -8.11
C ALA A 10 3.69 14.65 -9.14
N PRO A 11 3.60 15.58 -10.11
CA PRO A 11 2.53 16.55 -10.29
C PRO A 11 1.27 15.93 -10.90
N THR A 12 0.12 16.25 -10.33
CA THR A 12 -1.20 16.04 -10.93
C THR A 12 -1.77 17.39 -11.40
N PRO A 13 -2.82 17.41 -12.25
CA PRO A 13 -3.44 18.67 -12.67
C PRO A 13 -3.90 19.56 -11.50
N GLN A 14 -4.29 18.93 -10.38
CA GLN A 14 -4.77 19.60 -9.17
C GLN A 14 -3.66 19.86 -8.14
N HIS A 15 -2.67 18.95 -8.01
CA HIS A 15 -1.65 19.01 -6.96
C HIS A 15 -0.24 18.95 -7.55
N LYS A 16 0.44 20.09 -7.50
CA LYS A 16 1.75 20.24 -8.16
C LYS A 16 2.90 19.53 -7.43
N THR A 17 2.78 19.36 -6.12
CA THR A 17 3.91 18.94 -5.27
C THR A 17 3.64 17.67 -4.47
N GLN A 18 2.39 17.41 -4.10
CA GLN A 18 2.05 16.31 -3.19
C GLN A 18 0.71 15.67 -3.55
N ASP A 19 0.79 14.40 -3.94
CA ASP A 19 -0.35 13.48 -4.05
C ASP A 19 0.19 12.07 -3.71
N ILE A 20 0.34 11.81 -2.42
CA ILE A 20 1.02 10.60 -1.93
C ILE A 20 -0.03 9.55 -1.63
N TYR A 21 0.14 8.39 -2.26
CA TYR A 21 -0.63 7.20 -1.96
C TYR A 21 0.22 6.28 -1.10
N LEU A 22 -0.34 5.85 0.03
CA LEU A 22 0.27 4.90 0.93
C LEU A 22 -0.63 3.69 1.11
N PHE A 23 0.01 2.54 1.29
CA PHE A 23 -0.66 1.31 1.65
C PHE A 23 0.08 0.66 2.81
N HIS A 24 -0.66 0.36 3.88
CA HIS A 24 -0.12 -0.23 5.10
C HIS A 24 -0.91 -1.47 5.52
N ILE A 25 -0.23 -2.34 6.26
CA ILE A 25 -0.87 -3.39 7.06
C ILE A 25 -0.89 -2.96 8.52
N ASP A 26 -2.08 -2.90 9.11
CA ASP A 26 -2.29 -2.60 10.53
C ASP A 26 -2.61 -3.86 11.35
N LEU A 27 -1.56 -4.47 11.90
CA LEU A 27 -1.69 -5.66 12.75
C LEU A 27 -2.45 -5.42 14.05
N SER A 28 -2.70 -4.16 14.45
CA SER A 28 -3.54 -3.85 15.61
C SER A 28 -5.04 -3.94 15.31
N ARG A 29 -5.41 -4.05 14.02
CA ARG A 29 -6.80 -4.12 13.54
C ARG A 29 -7.01 -5.39 12.71
N PRO A 30 -7.02 -6.57 13.34
CA PRO A 30 -7.05 -7.84 12.62
C PRO A 30 -8.32 -8.04 11.78
N ASP A 31 -9.43 -7.37 12.12
CA ASP A 31 -10.68 -7.42 11.35
C ASP A 31 -10.62 -6.56 10.08
N THR A 32 -9.85 -5.46 10.08
CA THR A 32 -9.70 -4.53 8.95
C THR A 32 -8.24 -4.09 8.78
N PRO A 33 -7.33 -5.01 8.41
CA PRO A 33 -5.89 -4.77 8.48
C PRO A 33 -5.37 -3.92 7.31
N PHE A 34 -6.12 -3.78 6.22
CA PHE A 34 -5.68 -3.06 5.02
C PHE A 34 -5.96 -1.57 5.16
N CYS A 35 -4.91 -0.78 5.33
CA CYS A 35 -5.01 0.67 5.44
C CYS A 35 -4.59 1.34 4.12
N PHE A 36 -5.57 1.95 3.46
CA PHE A 36 -5.40 2.74 2.23
C PHE A 36 -5.40 4.21 2.61
N GLU A 37 -4.26 4.87 2.47
CA GLU A 37 -4.10 6.27 2.85
C GLU A 37 -3.72 7.11 1.63
N GLN A 38 -4.27 8.32 1.57
CA GLN A 38 -3.88 9.32 0.60
C GLN A 38 -3.63 10.65 1.33
N SER A 39 -2.47 11.26 1.07
CA SER A 39 -2.11 12.59 1.55
C SER A 39 -1.97 13.52 0.36
N ILE A 40 -2.84 14.53 0.28
CA ILE A 40 -2.98 15.40 -0.88
C ILE A 40 -2.66 16.83 -0.47
N GLY A 41 -1.70 17.44 -1.18
CA GLY A 41 -1.20 18.81 -0.99
C GLY A 41 -0.44 19.04 0.32
N GLY A 42 0.48 20.00 0.30
CA GLY A 42 1.56 20.17 1.29
C GLY A 42 1.47 21.42 2.19
N GLY A 43 0.28 21.93 2.46
CA GLY A 43 -0.06 23.12 3.27
C GLY A 43 -1.04 22.87 4.45
N HIS A 44 -1.65 23.94 4.98
CA HIS A 44 -2.35 23.93 6.29
C HIS A 44 -3.82 23.40 6.28
N CYS A 45 -4.37 22.98 5.14
CA CYS A 45 -5.80 22.59 5.01
C CYS A 45 -5.99 21.34 4.13
N GLU A 46 -5.09 20.37 4.24
CA GLU A 46 -4.82 19.46 3.14
C GLU A 46 -5.72 18.21 3.15
N GLN A 47 -6.28 17.95 1.99
CA GLN A 47 -7.25 16.91 1.71
C GLN A 47 -6.58 15.53 1.75
N GLY A 48 -7.36 14.49 1.98
CA GLY A 48 -6.83 13.15 2.15
C GLY A 48 -7.59 12.38 3.22
N GLY A 49 -7.21 11.13 3.41
CA GLY A 49 -7.88 10.26 4.36
C GLY A 49 -7.29 8.88 4.36
N ALA A 50 -7.70 8.09 5.35
CA ALA A 50 -7.36 6.70 5.48
C ALA A 50 -8.65 5.87 5.55
N ALA A 51 -8.66 4.74 4.85
CA ALA A 51 -9.69 3.73 4.93
C ALA A 51 -9.06 2.42 5.42
N TRP A 52 -9.64 1.84 6.47
CA TRP A 52 -9.30 0.50 6.94
C TRP A 52 -10.35 -0.47 6.45
N LEU A 53 -9.92 -1.52 5.77
CA LEU A 53 -10.81 -2.49 5.14
C LEU A 53 -10.39 -3.91 5.49
N ALA A 54 -11.37 -4.81 5.51
CA ALA A 54 -11.21 -6.25 5.42
C ALA A 54 -11.06 -6.71 3.96
N VAL A 55 -10.55 -7.92 3.72
CA VAL A 55 -10.50 -8.54 2.37
C VAL A 55 -11.90 -8.54 1.73
N SER A 56 -12.93 -8.87 2.50
CA SER A 56 -14.32 -8.93 2.04
C SER A 56 -14.90 -7.58 1.63
N GLU A 57 -14.30 -6.48 2.09
CA GLU A 57 -14.78 -5.12 1.83
C GLU A 57 -14.08 -4.48 0.62
N LEU A 58 -12.98 -5.06 0.14
CA LEU A 58 -12.19 -4.51 -0.95
C LEU A 58 -13.02 -4.25 -2.21
N GLU A 59 -13.80 -5.24 -2.65
CA GLU A 59 -14.62 -5.11 -3.88
C GLU A 59 -15.80 -4.15 -3.73
N ALA A 60 -16.28 -3.93 -2.50
CA ALA A 60 -17.40 -3.01 -2.23
C ALA A 60 -16.92 -1.56 -2.01
N TRP A 61 -15.62 -1.35 -1.79
CA TRP A 61 -15.09 -0.03 -1.50
C TRP A 61 -15.01 0.84 -2.77
N PRO A 62 -15.60 2.05 -2.77
CA PRO A 62 -15.59 2.93 -3.94
C PRO A 62 -14.23 3.54 -4.26
N GLY A 63 -13.21 3.36 -3.40
CA GLY A 63 -11.88 3.94 -3.58
C GLY A 63 -10.96 3.20 -4.57
N GLU A 64 -11.47 2.19 -5.28
CA GLU A 64 -10.72 1.40 -6.28
C GLU A 64 -9.38 0.88 -5.74
N TRP A 65 -9.42 -0.03 -4.77
CA TRP A 65 -8.24 -0.53 -4.06
C TRP A 65 -7.10 -1.00 -4.97
N ARG A 66 -7.40 -1.56 -6.15
CA ARG A 66 -6.42 -1.97 -7.18
C ARG A 66 -5.59 -0.78 -7.68
N LEU A 67 -6.28 0.31 -8.04
CA LEU A 67 -5.63 1.53 -8.48
C LEU A 67 -4.85 2.17 -7.35
N HIS A 68 -5.36 2.11 -6.12
CA HIS A 68 -4.68 2.64 -4.94
C HIS A 68 -3.33 1.95 -4.71
N VAL A 69 -3.29 0.61 -4.66
CA VAL A 69 -2.02 -0.12 -4.46
C VAL A 69 -1.04 0.09 -5.62
N GLN A 70 -1.53 0.29 -6.84
CA GLN A 70 -0.69 0.64 -7.98
C GLN A 70 -0.06 2.04 -7.81
N LYS A 71 -0.86 3.04 -7.41
CA LYS A 71 -0.39 4.40 -7.13
C LYS A 71 0.53 4.47 -5.93
N SER A 72 0.39 3.59 -4.95
CA SER A 72 1.34 3.43 -3.81
C SER A 72 2.65 2.74 -4.21
N GLY A 73 2.78 2.27 -5.45
CA GLY A 73 3.97 1.54 -5.92
C GLY A 73 4.04 0.07 -5.51
N CYS A 74 2.97 -0.47 -4.90
CA CYS A 74 2.85 -1.86 -4.48
C CYS A 74 1.78 -2.63 -5.29
N GLY A 75 1.72 -2.39 -6.61
CA GLY A 75 0.73 -3.03 -7.50
C GLY A 75 0.73 -4.57 -7.48
N TRP A 76 1.86 -5.17 -7.09
CA TRP A 76 1.96 -6.62 -6.86
C TRP A 76 0.99 -7.15 -5.80
N VAL A 77 0.49 -6.29 -4.89
CA VAL A 77 -0.53 -6.66 -3.92
C VAL A 77 -1.83 -7.04 -4.62
N ALA A 78 -2.22 -6.31 -5.68
CA ALA A 78 -3.41 -6.64 -6.46
C ALA A 78 -3.28 -8.02 -7.12
N GLU A 79 -2.14 -8.29 -7.76
CA GLU A 79 -1.86 -9.61 -8.35
C GLU A 79 -1.93 -10.72 -7.30
N LEU A 80 -1.44 -10.46 -6.09
CA LEU A 80 -1.45 -11.44 -5.00
C LEU A 80 -2.86 -11.71 -4.51
N VAL A 81 -3.68 -10.68 -4.27
CA VAL A 81 -5.08 -10.84 -3.85
C VAL A 81 -5.89 -11.56 -4.93
N GLU A 82 -5.74 -11.18 -6.20
CA GLU A 82 -6.48 -11.76 -7.32
C GLU A 82 -6.06 -13.20 -7.64
N GLY A 83 -4.78 -13.52 -7.47
CA GLY A 83 -4.26 -14.87 -7.67
C GLY A 83 -4.69 -15.87 -6.59
N HIS A 84 -5.29 -15.41 -5.49
CA HIS A 84 -5.64 -16.22 -4.32
C HIS A 84 -7.10 -15.99 -3.88
N PRO A 85 -8.09 -16.23 -4.76
CA PRO A 85 -9.50 -16.02 -4.41
C PRO A 85 -9.92 -16.94 -3.25
N GLY A 86 -10.61 -16.38 -2.26
CA GLY A 86 -11.13 -17.12 -1.12
C GLY A 86 -10.11 -17.46 -0.03
N VAL A 87 -8.85 -17.02 -0.17
CA VAL A 87 -7.88 -17.08 0.93
C VAL A 87 -8.33 -16.20 2.09
N ASP A 88 -8.16 -16.70 3.31
CA ASP A 88 -8.53 -15.95 4.50
C ASP A 88 -7.62 -14.74 4.71
N GLN A 89 -8.15 -13.75 5.43
CA GLN A 89 -7.48 -12.48 5.64
C GLN A 89 -6.12 -12.60 6.33
N ALA A 90 -5.97 -13.49 7.32
CA ALA A 90 -4.73 -13.62 8.06
C ALA A 90 -3.64 -14.22 7.17
N THR A 91 -3.99 -15.23 6.37
CA THR A 91 -3.07 -15.81 5.38
C THR A 91 -2.67 -14.77 4.34
N LEU A 92 -3.61 -13.99 3.81
CA LEU A 92 -3.31 -12.96 2.82
C LEU A 92 -2.36 -11.88 3.38
N VAL A 93 -2.60 -11.45 4.62
CA VAL A 93 -1.72 -10.51 5.34
C VAL A 93 -0.31 -11.09 5.48
N SER A 94 -0.18 -12.34 5.92
CA SER A 94 1.12 -13.01 6.04
C SER A 94 1.86 -13.05 4.70
N MET A 95 1.20 -13.44 3.61
CA MET A 95 1.80 -13.49 2.27
C MET A 95 2.31 -12.12 1.80
N ILE A 96 1.56 -11.05 2.07
CA ILE A 96 1.97 -9.67 1.76
C ILE A 96 3.23 -9.29 2.56
N LEU A 97 3.24 -9.58 3.87
CA LEU A 97 4.37 -9.24 4.74
C LEU A 97 5.63 -10.03 4.38
N GLU A 98 5.50 -11.31 4.05
CA GLU A 98 6.61 -12.16 3.62
C GLU A 98 7.23 -11.63 2.33
N ARG A 99 6.43 -11.39 1.29
CA ARG A 99 6.92 -10.87 0.00
C ARG A 99 7.54 -9.48 0.14
N HIS A 100 6.99 -8.62 1.00
CA HIS A 100 7.60 -7.32 1.31
C HIS A 100 8.98 -7.49 1.94
N ALA A 101 9.08 -8.32 2.99
CA ALA A 101 10.34 -8.57 3.68
C ALA A 101 11.42 -9.12 2.73
N GLU A 102 11.06 -9.95 1.75
CA GLU A 102 11.97 -10.42 0.71
C GLU A 102 12.47 -9.30 -0.22
N GLY A 103 11.58 -8.41 -0.65
CA GLY A 103 11.93 -7.22 -1.43
C GLY A 103 12.88 -6.28 -0.68
N ALA A 104 12.62 -6.06 0.61
CA ALA A 104 13.48 -5.24 1.47
C ALA A 104 14.90 -5.85 1.61
N LYS A 105 15.01 -7.17 1.79
CA LYS A 105 16.31 -7.87 1.88
C LYS A 105 17.13 -7.73 0.58
N ARG A 106 16.47 -7.79 -0.58
CA ARG A 106 17.15 -7.69 -1.89
C ARG A 106 17.73 -6.30 -2.15
N ASN A 107 17.04 -5.24 -1.70
CA ASN A 107 17.53 -3.86 -1.79
C ASN A 107 18.77 -3.64 -0.92
N ILE A 108 18.84 -4.25 0.27
CA ILE A 108 20.01 -4.19 1.17
C ILE A 108 21.22 -4.92 0.55
N GLN A 109 21.01 -6.09 -0.07
CA GLN A 109 22.10 -6.83 -0.73
C GLN A 109 22.66 -6.12 -1.98
N VAL A 110 21.83 -5.38 -2.73
CA VAL A 110 22.29 -4.59 -3.87
C VAL A 110 23.08 -3.34 -3.44
N ALA A 111 22.63 -2.65 -2.38
CA ALA A 111 23.33 -1.48 -1.85
C ALA A 111 24.71 -1.83 -1.26
N GLY A 112 24.90 -3.06 -0.76
CA GLY A 112 26.18 -3.56 -0.26
C GLY A 112 27.22 -3.94 -1.33
N ARG A 113 26.91 -3.81 -2.63
CA ARG A 113 27.81 -4.18 -3.74
C ARG A 113 28.53 -3.01 -4.42
N TYR A 114 28.23 -1.77 -4.03
CA TYR A 114 28.96 -0.58 -4.47
C TYR A 114 29.84 -0.05 -3.34
N GLY A 115 30.86 -0.84 -2.99
CA GLY A 115 32.02 -0.37 -2.22
C GLY A 115 33.26 -0.64 -3.06
N VAL A 116 33.68 0.37 -3.83
CA VAL A 116 35.03 0.46 -4.43
C VAL A 116 35.80 1.47 -3.61
#